data_AF-A0A851GFA4-F1
#
_entry.id   AF-A0A851GFA4-F1
#
_cell.length_a   1.000
_cell.length_b   1.000
_cell.length_c   1.000
_cell.angle_alpha   90.00
_cell.angle_beta   90.00
_cell.angle_gamma   90.00
#
_symmetry.space_group_name_H-M   'P 1'
#
loop_
_entity.id
_entity.type
_entity.pdbx_description
1 polymer ?
#
loop_
_entity_poly.entity_id
_entity_poly.type
_entity_poly.pdbx_seq_one_letter_code
_entity_poly.pdbx_strand_id
1 'polypeptide(L)'
;MTELSTIAFLGTLGTQEMVIIFLIVLLLFGAKKLPQLARGVGKSMGEFKKAKEEFEHEISRAEEEATKPSKESSPRKEEAS
;
A
#
# COMPACT_ATOMS: atom_id res chain seq x y z
N MET A 1 -14.45 -24.66 39.62
CA MET A 1 -14.20 -25.25 38.28
C MET A 1 -14.42 -24.24 37.16
N THR A 2 -15.35 -23.29 37.29
CA THR A 2 -15.58 -22.21 36.30
C THR A 2 -14.46 -21.17 36.23
N GLU A 3 -13.87 -20.78 37.36
CA GLU A 3 -12.80 -19.76 37.41
C GLU A 3 -11.54 -20.13 36.60
N LEU A 4 -11.19 -21.42 36.57
CA LEU A 4 -10.04 -21.92 35.81
C LEU A 4 -10.31 -21.92 34.30
N SER A 5 -11.56 -22.14 33.88
CA SER A 5 -11.98 -22.08 32.48
C SER A 5 -11.96 -20.65 31.94
N THR A 6 -12.34 -19.66 32.76
CA THR A 6 -12.26 -18.24 32.39
C THR A 6 -10.82 -17.78 32.22
N ILE A 7 -9.90 -18.26 33.07
CA ILE A 7 -8.47 -17.95 32.95
C ILE A 7 -7.83 -18.70 31.77
N ALA A 8 -8.27 -19.92 31.47
CA ALA A 8 -7.84 -20.65 30.27
C ALA A 8 -8.28 -19.91 28.98
N PHE A 9 -9.49 -19.35 28.95
CA PHE A 9 -9.99 -18.49 27.86
C PHE A 9 -9.14 -17.21 27.66
N LEU A 10 -8.53 -16.68 28.73
CA LEU A 10 -7.64 -15.52 28.67
C LEU A 10 -6.19 -15.89 28.30
N GLY A 11 -5.73 -17.09 28.67
CA GLY A 11 -4.37 -17.57 28.44
C GLY A 11 -4.13 -18.19 27.06
N THR A 12 -5.19 -18.73 26.45
CA THR A 12 -5.18 -19.20 25.06
C THR A 12 -6.12 -18.33 24.25
N LEU A 13 -5.68 -17.12 23.87
CA LEU A 13 -6.35 -16.33 22.82
C LEU A 13 -6.24 -17.12 21.50
N GLY A 14 -7.04 -18.17 21.40
CA GLY A 14 -7.09 -19.08 20.29
C GLY A 14 -7.99 -18.53 19.20
N THR A 15 -8.10 -19.31 18.14
CA THR A 15 -8.96 -19.01 17.00
C THR A 15 -10.43 -18.86 17.41
N GLN A 16 -10.85 -19.50 18.51
CA GLN A 16 -12.23 -19.47 18.99
C GLN A 16 -12.63 -18.11 19.57
N GLU A 17 -11.78 -17.51 20.40
CA GLU A 17 -11.97 -16.17 20.98
C GLU A 17 -12.04 -15.12 19.88
N MET A 18 -11.13 -15.20 18.90
CA MET A 18 -11.11 -14.30 17.75
C MET A 18 -12.40 -14.39 16.93
N VAL A 19 -12.97 -15.58 16.74
CA VAL A 19 -14.25 -15.76 16.04
C VAL A 19 -15.41 -15.14 16.83
N ILE A 20 -15.42 -15.26 18.16
CA ILE A 20 -16.46 -14.65 19.01
C ILE A 20 -16.39 -13.12 18.94
N ILE A 21 -15.19 -12.54 19.08
CA ILE A 21 -14.98 -11.09 18.95
C ILE A 21 -15.40 -10.62 17.56
N PHE A 22 -15.01 -11.36 16.51
CA PHE A 22 -15.40 -11.06 15.14
C PHE A 22 -16.92 -11.08 14.97
N LEU A 23 -17.63 -12.06 15.53
CA LEU A 23 -19.08 -12.11 15.51
C LEU A 23 -19.72 -10.89 16.21
N ILE A 24 -19.20 -10.47 17.36
CA ILE A 24 -19.69 -9.26 18.05
C ILE A 24 -19.49 -8.02 17.16
N VAL A 25 -18.30 -7.86 16.58
CA VAL A 25 -18.01 -6.77 15.64
C VAL A 25 -18.96 -6.83 14.43
N LEU A 26 -19.22 -8.01 13.89
CA LEU A 26 -20.17 -8.19 12.78
C LEU A 26 -21.62 -7.89 13.17
N LEU A 27 -22.02 -8.09 14.43
CA LEU A 27 -23.35 -7.72 14.90
C LEU A 27 -23.48 -6.20 15.07
N LEU A 28 -22.44 -5.54 15.60
CA LEU A 28 -22.43 -4.09 15.81
C LEU A 28 -22.36 -3.30 14.49
N PHE A 29 -21.44 -3.70 13.60
CA PHE A 29 -21.21 -2.99 12.34
C PHE A 29 -21.98 -3.61 11.18
N GLY A 30 -22.34 -4.88 11.24
CA GLY A 30 -22.99 -5.62 10.15
C GLY A 30 -21.98 -6.30 9.22
N ALA A 31 -22.33 -7.52 8.77
CA ALA A 31 -21.53 -8.33 7.84
C ALA A 31 -21.17 -7.63 6.52
N LYS A 32 -21.95 -6.62 6.11
CA LYS A 32 -21.70 -5.86 4.88
C LYS A 32 -20.73 -4.68 5.07
N LYS A 33 -20.63 -4.09 6.28
CA LYS A 33 -19.80 -2.89 6.50
C LYS A 33 -18.32 -3.22 6.50
N LEU A 34 -17.93 -4.32 7.12
CA LEU A 34 -16.52 -4.75 7.18
C LEU A 34 -15.86 -4.92 5.79
N PRO A 35 -16.44 -5.69 4.84
CA PRO A 35 -15.88 -5.80 3.49
C PRO A 35 -16.00 -4.51 2.68
N GLN A 36 -17.03 -3.69 2.93
CA GLN A 36 -17.18 -2.40 2.26
C GLN A 36 -16.05 -1.43 2.65
N LEU A 37 -15.72 -1.37 3.95
CA LEU A 37 -14.59 -0.58 4.46
C LEU A 37 -13.25 -1.11 3.95
N ALA A 38 -13.06 -2.44 4.00
CA ALA A 38 -11.83 -3.07 3.49
C ALA A 38 -11.62 -2.79 1.99
N ARG A 39 -12.67 -2.83 1.17
CA ARG A 39 -12.60 -2.46 -0.25
C ARG A 39 -12.24 -0.99 -0.45
N GLY A 40 -12.82 -0.09 0.35
CA GLY A 40 -12.50 1.34 0.32
C GLY A 40 -11.02 1.59 0.63
N VAL A 41 -10.55 1.09 1.78
CA VAL A 41 -9.16 1.21 2.21
C VAL A 41 -8.20 0.56 1.22
N GLY A 42 -8.53 -0.65 0.72
CA GLY A 42 -7.71 -1.36 -0.25
C GLY A 42 -7.58 -0.62 -1.58
N LYS A 43 -8.65 0.00 -2.06
CA LYS A 43 -8.62 0.84 -3.26
C LYS A 43 -7.74 2.07 -3.05
N SER A 44 -7.93 2.80 -1.94
CA SER A 44 -7.11 3.97 -1.60
C SER A 44 -5.63 3.62 -1.44
N MET A 45 -5.30 2.51 -0.78
CA MET A 45 -3.91 2.05 -0.68
C MET A 45 -3.32 1.64 -2.04
N GLY A 46 -4.12 1.04 -2.92
CA GLY A 46 -3.69 0.70 -4.28
C GLY A 46 -3.40 1.92 -5.14
N GLU A 47 -4.27 2.92 -5.13
CA GLU A 47 -4.08 4.20 -5.82
C GLU A 47 -2.88 4.96 -5.25
N PHE A 48 -2.73 4.99 -3.92
CA PHE A 48 -1.59 5.61 -3.25
C PHE A 48 -0.26 4.96 -3.64
N LYS A 49 -0.21 3.63 -3.71
CA LYS A 49 1.00 2.89 -4.13
C LYS A 49 1.38 3.22 -5.57
N LYS A 50 0.41 3.27 -6.49
CA LYS A 50 0.65 3.64 -7.89
C LYS A 50 1.20 5.06 -8.02
N ALA A 51 0.58 6.02 -7.33
CA ALA A 51 1.03 7.41 -7.34
C ALA A 51 2.46 7.55 -6.79
N LYS A 52 2.82 6.78 -5.74
CA LYS A 52 4.18 6.74 -5.21
C LYS A 52 5.19 6.22 -6.24
N GLU A 53 4.85 5.15 -6.96
CA GLU A 53 5.72 4.53 -7.97
C GLU A 53 5.92 5.44 -9.19
N GLU A 54 4.86 6.10 -9.65
CA GLU A 54 4.94 7.09 -10.73
C GLU A 54 5.82 8.28 -10.34
N PHE A 55 5.66 8.80 -9.12
CA PHE A 55 6.49 9.87 -8.59
C PHE A 55 7.97 9.50 -8.47
N GLU A 56 8.29 8.29 -7.99
CA GLU A 56 9.67 7.79 -7.94
C GLU A 56 10.30 7.67 -9.34
N HIS A 57 9.51 7.22 -10.32
CA HIS A 57 9.97 7.10 -11.71
C HIS A 57 10.18 8.47 -12.37
N GLU A 58 9.30 9.44 -12.12
CA GLU A 58 9.45 10.82 -12.59
C GLU A 58 10.69 11.49 -11.99
N ILE A 59 10.93 11.35 -10.69
CA ILE A 59 12.15 11.87 -10.04
C ILE A 59 13.39 11.25 -10.66
N SER A 60 13.42 9.93 -10.81
CA SER A 60 14.56 9.21 -11.39
C SER A 60 14.86 9.66 -12.82
N ARG A 61 13.81 9.91 -13.64
CA ARG A 61 13.97 10.44 -15.00
C ARG A 61 14.45 11.89 -15.00
N ALA A 62 13.95 12.74 -14.10
CA ALA A 62 14.38 14.13 -13.99
C ALA A 62 15.85 14.23 -13.58
N GLU A 63 16.32 13.35 -12.70
CA GLU A 63 17.75 13.26 -12.32
C GLU A 63 18.62 12.76 -13.49
N GLU A 64 18.13 11.81 -14.28
CA GLU A 64 18.85 11.30 -15.46
C GLU A 64 18.90 12.32 -16.61
N GLU A 65 17.84 13.12 -16.78
CA GLU A 65 17.77 14.18 -17.79
C GLU A 65 18.65 15.40 -17.41
N ALA A 66 18.76 15.72 -16.12
CA ALA A 66 19.66 16.75 -15.62
C ALA A 66 21.16 16.42 -15.76
N THR A 67 21.52 15.14 -15.96
CA THR A 67 22.92 14.69 -16.07
C THR A 67 23.40 14.45 -17.52
N LYS A 68 22.52 14.54 -18.53
CA LYS A 68 22.91 14.38 -19.94
C LYS A 68 23.58 15.67 -20.46
N PRO A 69 24.91 15.65 -20.75
CA PRO A 69 25.56 16.82 -21.31
C PRO A 69 25.07 17.02 -22.75
N SER A 70 24.62 18.23 -23.05
CA SER A 70 24.35 18.72 -24.40
C SER A 70 25.46 18.27 -25.37
N LYS A 71 25.15 17.27 -26.20
CA LYS A 71 25.94 16.89 -27.38
C LYS A 71 25.16 17.26 -28.63
N GLU A 72 24.98 18.56 -28.87
CA GLU A 72 24.45 19.04 -30.14
C GLU A 72 24.97 20.46 -30.42
N SER A 73 26.27 20.58 -30.74
CA SER A 73 26.79 21.67 -31.57
C SER A 73 28.19 21.32 -32.10
N SER A 74 28.27 20.25 -32.91
CA SER A 74 29.35 20.17 -33.91
C SER A 74 28.76 20.63 -35.24
N PRO A 75 29.06 21.84 -35.73
CA PRO A 75 28.84 22.14 -37.12
C PRO A 75 29.83 21.27 -37.91
N ARG A 76 29.22 20.28 -38.54
CA ARG A 76 29.68 19.48 -39.66
C ARG A 76 30.54 20.32 -40.60
N LYS A 77 31.67 19.74 -41.00
CA LYS A 77 32.49 20.13 -42.13
C LYS A 77 31.69 20.82 -43.24
N GLU A 78 32.13 22.02 -43.60
CA GLU A 78 31.91 22.70 -44.87
C GLU A 78 33.32 23.21 -45.24
N GLU A 79 34.14 22.40 -45.90
CA GLU A 79 34.25 22.36 -47.37
C GLU A 79 34.15 23.76 -47.99
N ALA A 80 35.25 24.52 -47.96
CA ALA A 80 35.59 25.47 -49.03
C ALA A 80 37.06 25.90 -48.97
N SER A 81 37.76 25.62 -50.08
CA SER A 81 38.85 26.38 -50.71
C SER A 81 40.23 26.45 -50.06
#